data_AF-C3NJF6-F1
#
_entry.id   AF-C3NJF6-F1
#
_cell.length_a   1.000
_cell.length_b   1.000
_cell.length_c   1.000
_cell.angle_alpha   90.00
_cell.angle_beta   90.00
_cell.angle_gamma   90.00
#
_symmetry.space_group_name_H-M   'P 1'
#
loop_
_entity.id
_entity.type
_entity.pdbx_description
1 polymer ?
#
loop_
_entity_poly.entity_id
_entity_poly.type
_entity_poly.pdbx_seq_one_letter_code
_entity_poly.pdbx_strand_id
1 'polypeptide(L)'
;MSSIRWGGLRGEDAVAIYFESKGYIVCRNCFVYFSQGKVTSVKCNCNNKEFQDGITNSLKGKNWFVYNGRPQNQYEIDVLAANSTFFGYNVYAVEVKDWQNRSVSCNEFCYHYYKANHFIHSLGIPLNEYYILFALAGDSNIAGCRCDQNEIFIKSYDVINTINPKITLYNLYSR
;
A
#
# COMPACT_ATOMS: atom_id res chain seq x y z
N MET A 1 -3.04 21.84 28.07
CA MET A 1 -3.07 22.41 26.71
C MET A 1 -2.87 21.28 25.71
N SER A 2 -3.93 20.92 25.00
CA SER A 2 -3.98 19.85 23.99
C SER A 2 -3.63 20.46 22.63
N SER A 3 -2.45 20.17 22.09
CA SER A 3 -2.10 20.51 20.71
C SER A 3 -2.37 19.30 19.80
N ILE A 4 -3.59 19.33 19.27
CA ILE A 4 -4.04 18.82 17.97
C ILE A 4 -2.87 18.44 17.03
N ARG A 5 -2.53 17.14 16.98
CA ARG A 5 -1.70 16.52 15.95
C ARG A 5 -2.54 16.35 14.67
N TRP A 6 -2.46 17.30 13.74
CA TRP A 6 -3.05 17.22 12.39
C TRP A 6 -1.97 17.34 11.31
N GLY A 7 -1.07 16.36 11.27
CA GLY A 7 0.10 16.37 10.38
C GLY A 7 0.37 15.03 9.70
N GLY A 8 -0.68 14.30 9.30
CA GLY A 8 -0.55 13.01 8.59
C GLY A 8 -1.73 12.64 7.68
N LEU A 9 -2.76 13.48 7.56
CA LEU A 9 -4.06 13.15 6.95
C LEU A 9 -4.25 13.56 5.48
N ARG A 10 -3.23 14.09 4.78
CA ARG A 10 -3.45 14.67 3.43
C ARG A 10 -3.20 13.71 2.26
N GLY A 11 -2.18 12.86 2.35
CA GLY A 11 -1.80 11.99 1.23
C GLY A 11 -2.76 10.81 1.06
N GLU A 12 -2.98 10.06 2.14
CA GLU A 12 -3.78 8.83 2.15
C GLU A 12 -5.24 9.11 1.79
N ASP A 13 -5.82 10.15 2.40
CA ASP A 13 -7.19 10.55 2.10
C ASP A 13 -7.34 11.01 0.65
N ALA A 14 -6.38 11.78 0.11
CA ALA A 14 -6.42 12.20 -1.29
C ALA A 14 -6.32 11.01 -2.27
N VAL A 15 -5.44 10.05 -1.97
CA VAL A 15 -5.31 8.81 -2.76
C VAL A 15 -6.58 7.97 -2.66
N ALA A 16 -7.13 7.82 -1.46
CA ALA A 16 -8.36 7.06 -1.25
C ALA A 16 -9.55 7.70 -1.96
N ILE A 17 -9.74 9.02 -1.82
CA ILE A 17 -10.79 9.78 -2.52
C ILE A 17 -10.63 9.66 -4.04
N TYR A 18 -9.40 9.72 -4.54
CA TYR A 18 -9.13 9.53 -5.96
C TYR A 18 -9.62 8.16 -6.45
N PHE A 19 -9.28 7.06 -5.75
CA PHE A 19 -9.75 5.72 -6.12
C PHE A 19 -11.27 5.58 -5.93
N GLU A 20 -11.84 6.10 -4.85
CA GLU A 20 -13.29 6.10 -4.63
C GLU A 20 -14.04 6.84 -5.75
N SER A 21 -13.54 7.99 -6.18
CA SER A 21 -14.14 8.78 -7.28
C SER A 21 -14.10 8.05 -8.62
N LYS A 22 -13.19 7.08 -8.79
CA LYS A 22 -13.10 6.20 -9.96
C LYS A 22 -13.92 4.90 -9.80
N GLY A 23 -14.68 4.76 -8.71
CA GLY A 23 -15.58 3.62 -8.45
C GLY A 23 -14.89 2.38 -7.85
N TYR A 24 -13.69 2.53 -7.29
CA TYR A 24 -13.00 1.42 -6.64
C TYR A 24 -13.54 1.14 -5.24
N ILE A 25 -13.48 -0.13 -4.84
CA ILE A 25 -13.49 -0.54 -3.43
C ILE A 25 -12.19 -0.01 -2.81
N VAL A 26 -12.28 0.67 -1.68
CA VAL A 26 -11.12 1.28 -1.02
C VAL A 26 -11.09 0.90 0.44
N CYS A 27 -9.92 0.46 0.88
CA CYS A 27 -9.56 0.12 2.24
C CYS A 27 -8.38 0.98 2.65
N ARG A 28 -8.55 1.82 3.67
CA ARG A 28 -7.50 2.65 4.26
C ARG A 28 -6.89 1.93 5.46
N ASN A 29 -5.61 2.18 5.74
CA ASN A 29 -4.91 1.80 6.96
C ASN A 29 -5.09 0.31 7.28
N CYS A 30 -4.71 -0.54 6.31
CA CYS A 30 -4.83 -1.97 6.43
C CYS A 30 -3.74 -2.53 7.35
N PHE A 31 -4.05 -2.62 8.63
CA PHE A 31 -3.20 -3.21 9.66
C PHE A 31 -3.34 -4.72 9.68
N VAL A 32 -2.21 -5.41 9.58
CA VAL A 32 -2.13 -6.85 9.79
C VAL A 32 -1.35 -7.12 11.06
N TYR A 33 -2.03 -7.73 12.03
CA TYR A 33 -1.50 -8.05 13.34
C TYR A 33 -1.05 -9.50 13.37
N PHE A 34 0.01 -9.77 14.13
CA PHE A 34 0.58 -11.10 14.22
C PHE A 34 1.08 -11.44 15.61
N SER A 35 1.08 -12.74 15.89
CA SER A 35 1.57 -13.34 17.13
C SER A 35 2.22 -14.67 16.77
N GLN A 36 3.41 -14.93 17.32
CA GLN A 36 4.16 -16.18 17.09
C GLN A 36 4.33 -16.52 15.60
N GLY A 37 4.57 -15.50 14.75
CA GLY A 37 4.76 -15.67 13.32
C GLY A 37 3.49 -15.97 12.51
N LYS A 38 2.30 -15.86 13.10
CA LYS A 38 1.02 -16.05 12.41
C LYS A 38 0.17 -14.80 12.46
N VAL A 39 -0.57 -14.54 11.38
CA VAL A 39 -1.55 -13.45 11.35
C VAL A 39 -2.69 -13.76 12.31
N THR A 40 -2.91 -12.89 13.29
CA THR A 40 -4.01 -13.01 14.27
C THR A 40 -5.27 -12.28 13.81
N SER A 41 -5.10 -11.13 13.17
CA SER A 41 -6.19 -10.34 12.61
C SER A 41 -5.69 -9.38 11.54
N VAL A 42 -6.60 -8.99 10.66
CA VAL A 42 -6.41 -7.87 9.72
C VAL A 42 -7.52 -6.87 10.01
N LYS A 43 -7.18 -5.59 10.07
CA LYS A 43 -8.14 -4.50 10.24
C LYS A 43 -7.84 -3.45 9.19
N CYS A 44 -8.81 -3.22 8.32
CA CYS A 44 -8.78 -2.16 7.34
C CYS A 44 -10.01 -1.28 7.55
N ASN A 45 -9.92 0.01 7.22
CA ASN A 45 -11.08 0.88 7.11
C ASN A 45 -11.60 0.83 5.67
N CYS A 46 -12.47 -0.13 5.37
CA CYS A 46 -12.98 -0.38 4.03
C CYS A 46 -14.37 0.23 3.81
N ASN A 47 -14.60 0.76 2.61
CA ASN A 47 -15.93 1.13 2.14
C ASN A 47 -16.79 -0.07 1.69
N ASN A 48 -16.19 -1.27 1.64
CA ASN A 48 -16.87 -2.54 1.35
C ASN A 48 -16.51 -3.60 2.40
N LYS A 49 -17.51 -4.07 3.13
CA LYS A 49 -17.33 -5.04 4.22
C LYS A 49 -17.01 -6.45 3.73
N GLU A 50 -17.63 -6.91 2.64
CA GLU A 50 -17.38 -8.25 2.10
C GLU A 50 -15.93 -8.40 1.64
N PHE A 51 -15.36 -7.37 1.03
CA PHE A 51 -13.97 -7.32 0.64
C PHE A 51 -13.04 -7.35 1.86
N GLN A 52 -13.33 -6.56 2.90
CA GLN A 52 -12.59 -6.57 4.17
C GLN A 52 -12.61 -7.95 4.85
N ASP A 53 -13.79 -8.58 4.92
CA ASP A 53 -13.97 -9.90 5.50
C ASP A 53 -13.22 -10.95 4.67
N GLY A 54 -13.23 -10.84 3.34
CA GLY A 54 -12.45 -11.66 2.41
C GLY A 54 -10.94 -11.60 2.68
N ILE A 55 -10.38 -10.40 2.81
CA ILE A 55 -8.95 -10.19 3.15
C ILE A 55 -8.65 -10.81 4.52
N THR A 56 -9.49 -10.50 5.52
CA THR A 56 -9.26 -10.93 6.91
C THR A 56 -9.27 -12.44 7.02
N ASN A 57 -10.28 -13.10 6.44
CA ASN A 57 -10.42 -14.55 6.48
C ASN A 57 -9.32 -15.25 5.68
N SER A 58 -8.88 -14.65 4.58
CA SER A 58 -7.83 -15.22 3.75
C SER A 58 -6.45 -15.13 4.39
N LEU A 59 -6.19 -14.13 5.23
CA LEU A 59 -4.90 -13.93 5.89
C LEU A 59 -4.81 -14.58 7.28
N LYS A 60 -5.91 -14.66 8.02
CA LYS A 60 -5.93 -15.17 9.40
C LYS A 60 -5.32 -16.58 9.49
N GLY A 61 -4.38 -16.76 10.42
CA GLY A 61 -3.71 -18.02 10.68
C GLY A 61 -2.59 -18.39 9.70
N LYS A 62 -2.40 -17.63 8.60
CA LYS A 62 -1.25 -17.81 7.72
C LYS A 62 0.04 -17.42 8.42
N ASN A 63 1.11 -18.13 8.06
CA ASN A 63 2.45 -17.75 8.47
C ASN A 63 2.78 -16.40 7.84
N TRP A 64 3.27 -15.49 8.66
CA TRP A 64 3.74 -14.19 8.24
C TRP A 64 5.25 -14.12 8.41
N PHE A 65 5.98 -13.89 7.33
CA PHE A 65 7.43 -13.80 7.41
C PHE A 65 7.86 -12.55 8.17
N VAL A 66 8.77 -12.73 9.12
CA VAL A 66 9.48 -11.65 9.82
C VAL A 66 10.50 -11.07 8.84
N TYR A 67 10.12 -10.04 8.09
CA TYR A 67 11.05 -9.35 7.20
C TYR A 67 12.14 -8.64 8.04
N ASN A 68 13.41 -8.97 7.78
CA ASN A 68 14.60 -8.45 8.47
C ASN A 68 14.79 -8.82 9.96
N GLY A 69 14.21 -9.93 10.44
CA GLY A 69 14.50 -10.45 11.80
C GLY A 69 14.12 -9.50 12.93
N ARG A 70 13.39 -8.42 12.66
CA ARG A 70 12.86 -7.50 13.65
C ARG A 70 11.42 -7.91 13.96
N PRO A 71 11.09 -8.22 15.22
CA PRO A 71 9.70 -8.42 15.62
C PRO A 71 9.00 -7.05 15.60
N GLN A 72 8.51 -6.65 14.44
CA GLN A 72 7.29 -5.86 14.42
C GLN A 72 6.16 -6.80 14.89
N ASN A 73 5.07 -6.32 15.47
CA ASN A 73 3.89 -7.15 15.77
C ASN A 73 2.69 -6.76 14.89
N GLN A 74 2.91 -5.77 14.02
CA GLN A 74 1.97 -5.26 13.06
C GLN A 74 2.72 -4.65 11.86
N TYR A 75 2.09 -4.65 10.69
CA TYR A 75 2.47 -3.78 9.58
C TYR A 75 1.20 -3.21 8.93
N GLU A 76 1.38 -2.14 8.16
CA GLU A 76 0.30 -1.37 7.54
C GLU A 76 0.52 -1.28 6.03
N ILE A 77 -0.58 -1.35 5.27
CA ILE A 77 -0.66 -0.84 3.90
C ILE A 77 -1.57 0.38 3.92
N ASP A 78 -1.07 1.51 3.44
CA ASP A 78 -1.71 2.82 3.63
C ASP A 78 -3.06 2.89 2.89
N VAL A 79 -3.09 2.54 1.60
CA VAL A 79 -4.33 2.41 0.82
C VAL A 79 -4.32 1.13 0.01
N LEU A 80 -5.40 0.36 0.08
CA LEU A 80 -5.68 -0.75 -0.79
C LEU A 80 -6.94 -0.43 -1.61
N ALA A 81 -6.79 -0.32 -2.93
CA ALA A 81 -7.90 -0.12 -3.84
C ALA A 81 -8.12 -1.37 -4.71
N ALA A 82 -9.37 -1.68 -5.01
CA ALA A 82 -9.71 -2.83 -5.84
C ALA A 82 -10.95 -2.54 -6.69
N ASN A 83 -11.00 -3.07 -7.90
CA ASN A 83 -12.24 -3.16 -8.67
C ASN A 83 -12.55 -4.62 -8.98
N SER A 84 -13.83 -4.97 -8.91
CA SER A 84 -14.30 -6.31 -9.24
C SER A 84 -14.24 -6.53 -10.75
N THR A 85 -13.80 -7.71 -11.16
CA THR A 85 -13.73 -8.18 -12.54
C THR A 85 -14.43 -9.54 -12.64
N PHE A 86 -14.65 -10.05 -13.85
CA PHE A 86 -15.40 -11.30 -14.06
C PHE A 86 -14.79 -12.52 -13.35
N PHE A 87 -13.47 -12.53 -13.10
CA PHE A 87 -12.75 -13.68 -12.50
C PHE A 87 -12.04 -13.36 -11.17
N GLY A 88 -12.23 -12.17 -10.61
CA GLY A 88 -11.53 -11.76 -9.39
C GLY A 88 -11.42 -10.25 -9.26
N TYR A 89 -10.31 -9.76 -8.73
CA TYR A 89 -10.06 -8.33 -8.54
C TYR A 89 -8.81 -7.87 -9.29
N ASN A 90 -8.82 -6.64 -9.80
CA ASN A 90 -7.55 -5.92 -10.00
C ASN A 90 -7.27 -5.10 -8.75
N VAL A 91 -6.12 -5.31 -8.12
CA VAL A 91 -5.79 -4.75 -6.80
C VAL A 91 -4.61 -3.79 -6.90
N TYR A 92 -4.71 -2.67 -6.19
CA TYR A 92 -3.69 -1.65 -6.08
C TYR A 92 -3.33 -1.49 -4.61
N ALA A 93 -2.15 -1.98 -4.21
CA ALA A 93 -1.59 -1.65 -2.90
C ALA A 93 -0.75 -0.38 -3.05
N VAL A 94 -1.16 0.67 -2.35
CA VAL A 94 -0.55 2.00 -2.47
C VAL A 94 0.13 2.33 -1.15
N GLU A 95 1.44 2.55 -1.24
CA GLU A 95 2.25 3.13 -0.17
C GLU A 95 2.30 4.63 -0.37
N VAL A 96 1.69 5.38 0.53
CA VAL A 96 1.65 6.83 0.51
C VAL A 96 2.81 7.35 1.33
N LYS A 97 3.65 8.18 0.71
CA LYS A 97 4.84 8.71 1.36
C LYS A 97 4.95 10.20 1.15
N ASP A 98 4.94 10.93 2.26
CA ASP A 98 5.16 12.38 2.30
C ASP A 98 6.65 12.70 2.17
N TRP A 99 7.25 12.33 1.04
CA TRP A 99 8.67 12.54 0.75
C TRP A 99 8.95 13.91 0.13
N GLN A 100 8.19 14.94 0.53
CA GLN A 100 8.53 16.30 0.13
C GLN A 100 9.92 16.65 0.66
N ASN A 101 10.85 16.91 -0.26
CA ASN A 101 12.19 17.39 0.02
C ASN A 101 13.11 16.43 0.79
N ARG A 102 12.86 15.12 0.77
CA ARG A 102 13.78 14.11 1.34
C ARG A 102 14.25 13.13 0.27
N SER A 103 15.57 12.90 0.23
CA SER A 103 16.14 11.78 -0.53
C SER A 103 15.83 10.49 0.22
N VAL A 104 15.12 9.58 -0.45
CA VAL A 104 14.76 8.27 0.12
C VAL A 104 15.81 7.29 -0.33
N SER A 105 16.39 6.57 0.62
CA SER A 105 17.37 5.55 0.28
C SER A 105 16.70 4.39 -0.49
N CYS A 106 17.42 3.77 -1.42
CA CYS A 106 16.95 2.55 -2.10
C CYS A 106 16.46 1.50 -1.08
N ASN A 107 17.13 1.37 0.08
CA ASN A 107 16.74 0.42 1.11
C ASN A 107 15.34 0.68 1.70
N GLU A 108 15.00 1.95 1.96
CA GLU A 108 13.70 2.33 2.48
C GLU A 108 12.61 2.10 1.43
N PHE A 109 12.89 2.46 0.18
CA PHE A 109 12.00 2.18 -0.94
C PHE A 109 11.75 0.66 -1.12
N CYS A 110 12.82 -0.14 -1.12
CA CYS A 110 12.74 -1.59 -1.24
C CYS A 110 11.96 -2.22 -0.10
N TYR A 111 12.13 -1.72 1.13
CA TYR A 111 11.34 -2.17 2.27
C TYR A 111 9.83 -2.00 2.03
N HIS A 112 9.40 -0.83 1.57
CA HIS A 112 7.99 -0.57 1.28
C HIS A 112 7.47 -1.38 0.08
N TYR A 113 8.28 -1.55 -0.97
CA TYR A 113 7.95 -2.42 -2.11
C TYR A 113 7.75 -3.87 -1.67
N TYR A 114 8.70 -4.46 -0.94
CA TYR A 114 8.60 -5.85 -0.49
C TYR A 114 7.44 -6.08 0.47
N LYS A 115 7.18 -5.11 1.34
CA LYS A 115 6.02 -5.14 2.23
C LYS A 115 4.71 -5.21 1.43
N ALA A 116 4.51 -4.31 0.47
CA ALA A 116 3.32 -4.29 -0.38
C ALA A 116 3.21 -5.54 -1.28
N ASN A 117 4.33 -6.00 -1.83
CA ASN A 117 4.40 -7.20 -2.65
C ASN A 117 4.01 -8.46 -1.87
N HIS A 118 4.57 -8.63 -0.68
CA HIS A 118 4.24 -9.75 0.19
C HIS A 118 2.77 -9.69 0.64
N PHE A 119 2.25 -8.49 0.94
CA PHE A 119 0.84 -8.29 1.26
C PHE A 119 -0.07 -8.82 0.16
N ILE A 120 0.09 -8.32 -1.07
CA ILE A 120 -0.74 -8.70 -2.21
C ILE A 120 -0.67 -10.22 -2.46
N HIS A 121 0.53 -10.80 -2.50
CA HIS A 121 0.69 -12.24 -2.71
C HIS A 121 0.09 -13.09 -1.59
N SER A 122 -0.04 -12.52 -0.39
CA SER A 122 -0.64 -13.22 0.75
C SER A 122 -2.17 -13.12 0.77
N LEU A 123 -2.76 -12.13 0.10
CA LEU A 123 -4.20 -11.80 0.17
C LEU A 123 -5.11 -13.00 -0.05
N GLY A 124 -4.70 -13.98 -0.86
CA GLY A 124 -5.43 -15.25 -1.03
C GLY A 124 -6.84 -15.11 -1.64
N ILE A 125 -7.23 -13.91 -2.05
CA ILE A 125 -8.40 -13.66 -2.89
C ILE A 125 -8.03 -13.90 -4.36
N PRO A 126 -9.00 -14.22 -5.24
CA PRO A 126 -8.75 -14.29 -6.67
C PRO A 126 -8.29 -12.94 -7.21
N LEU A 127 -7.06 -12.89 -7.73
CA LEU A 127 -6.47 -11.72 -8.37
C LEU A 127 -6.40 -11.96 -9.87
N ASN A 128 -6.94 -11.03 -10.65
CA ASN A 128 -6.75 -11.00 -12.10
C ASN A 128 -5.46 -10.23 -12.43
N GLU A 129 -5.29 -9.04 -11.84
CA GLU A 129 -4.06 -8.26 -11.90
C GLU A 129 -3.76 -7.62 -10.55
N TYR A 130 -2.50 -7.25 -10.33
CA TYR A 130 -2.14 -6.45 -9.18
C TYR A 130 -1.06 -5.41 -9.51
N TYR A 131 -1.10 -4.31 -8.76
CA TYR A 131 -0.24 -3.17 -8.93
C TYR A 131 0.26 -2.72 -7.55
N ILE A 132 1.56 -2.45 -7.45
CA ILE A 132 2.14 -1.80 -6.28
C ILE A 132 2.43 -0.37 -6.67
N LEU A 133 1.76 0.56 -5.99
CA LEU A 133 1.89 1.98 -6.27
C LEU A 133 2.60 2.69 -5.12
N PHE A 134 3.40 3.69 -5.47
CA PHE A 134 3.87 4.69 -4.51
C PHE A 134 3.19 6.01 -4.81
N ALA A 135 2.58 6.62 -3.81
CA ALA A 135 1.99 7.95 -3.91
C ALA A 135 2.92 8.96 -3.25
N LEU A 136 3.49 9.85 -4.05
CA LEU A 136 4.50 10.80 -3.61
C LEU A 136 4.02 12.22 -3.84
N ALA A 137 4.30 13.09 -2.88
CA ALA A 137 4.00 14.50 -3.03
C ALA A 137 4.99 15.18 -4.01
N GLY A 138 4.45 15.85 -5.02
CA GLY A 138 5.19 16.53 -6.08
C GLY A 138 5.60 15.61 -7.24
N ASP A 139 6.50 16.11 -8.08
CA ASP A 139 7.20 15.33 -9.09
C ASP A 139 8.54 14.88 -8.49
N SER A 140 8.68 13.58 -8.23
CA SER A 140 9.90 13.00 -7.71
C SER A 140 10.73 12.38 -8.84
N ASN A 141 12.01 12.75 -8.93
CA ASN A 141 12.98 12.10 -9.82
C ASN A 141 13.53 10.84 -9.15
N ILE A 142 12.69 9.81 -9.02
CA ILE A 142 13.16 8.52 -8.51
C ILE A 142 13.60 7.66 -9.70
N ALA A 143 14.91 7.40 -9.76
CA ALA A 143 15.47 6.42 -10.68
C ALA A 143 15.35 5.00 -10.07
N GLY A 144 15.36 3.98 -10.94
CA GLY A 144 15.17 2.58 -10.55
C GLY A 144 16.02 2.18 -9.34
N CYS A 145 15.38 1.47 -8.39
CA CYS A 145 16.04 0.98 -7.18
C CYS A 145 16.35 -0.50 -7.38
N ARG A 146 17.56 -0.94 -7.03
CA ARG A 146 17.88 -2.37 -6.97
C ARG A 146 17.49 -2.91 -5.60
N CYS A 147 16.46 -3.74 -5.58
CA CYS A 147 15.98 -4.42 -4.39
C CYS A 147 16.41 -5.88 -4.46
N ASP A 148 17.25 -6.32 -3.51
CA ASP A 148 17.95 -7.60 -3.54
C ASP A 148 18.63 -7.87 -4.90
N GLN A 149 18.19 -8.89 -5.62
CA GLN A 149 18.72 -9.28 -6.94
C GLN A 149 17.99 -8.61 -8.10
N ASN A 150 16.83 -7.99 -7.86
CA ASN A 150 15.96 -7.47 -8.90
C ASN A 150 16.01 -5.95 -8.99
N GLU A 151 15.98 -5.44 -10.22
CA GLU A 151 15.80 -4.02 -10.46
C GLU A 151 14.30 -3.69 -10.45
N ILE A 152 13.90 -2.77 -9.57
CA ILE A 152 12.56 -2.24 -9.50
C ILE A 152 12.51 -0.97 -10.33
N PHE A 153 11.74 -1.06 -11.41
CA PHE A 153 11.49 0.06 -12.28
C PHE A 153 10.28 0.85 -11.79
N ILE A 154 10.38 2.17 -11.95
CA ILE A 154 9.42 3.13 -11.43
C ILE A 154 8.90 3.93 -12.60
N LYS A 155 7.60 3.87 -12.86
CA LYS A 155 6.95 4.63 -13.94
C LYS A 155 5.80 5.44 -13.37
N SER A 156 5.70 6.72 -13.73
CA SER A 156 4.52 7.53 -13.40
C SER A 156 3.26 6.86 -13.94
N TYR A 157 2.25 6.72 -13.07
CA TYR A 157 0.97 6.09 -13.34
C TYR A 157 -0.13 7.14 -13.56
N ASP A 158 -0.34 8.03 -12.59
CA ASP A 158 -1.31 9.11 -12.68
C ASP A 158 -0.93 10.24 -11.69
N VAL A 159 -1.62 11.39 -11.79
CA VAL A 159 -1.44 12.56 -10.94
C VAL A 159 -2.76 12.95 -10.29
N ILE A 160 -2.75 13.08 -8.97
CA ILE A 160 -3.85 13.60 -8.16
C ILE A 160 -3.58 15.08 -7.88
N ASN A 161 -4.41 15.95 -8.46
CA ASN A 161 -4.33 17.39 -8.23
C ASN A 161 -5.07 17.75 -6.93
N THR A 162 -4.32 18.01 -5.86
CA THR A 162 -4.86 18.57 -4.61
C THR A 162 -4.48 20.05 -4.49
N ILE A 163 -5.15 20.79 -3.58
CA ILE A 163 -4.88 22.23 -3.36
C ILE A 163 -3.39 22.47 -3.00
N ASN A 164 -2.77 21.57 -2.23
CA ASN A 164 -1.33 21.46 -2.00
C ASN A 164 -1.05 20.25 -1.05
N PRO A 165 -0.21 19.27 -1.39
CA PRO A 165 0.58 19.13 -2.62
C PRO A 165 -0.08 18.29 -3.72
N LYS A 166 0.31 18.53 -4.98
CA LYS A 166 0.09 17.55 -6.07
C LYS A 166 0.66 16.20 -5.62
N ILE A 167 -0.05 15.11 -5.86
CA ILE A 167 0.42 13.75 -5.54
C ILE A 167 0.59 12.99 -6.86
N THR A 168 1.77 12.43 -7.10
CA THR A 168 2.05 11.58 -8.26
C THR A 168 2.05 10.12 -7.82
N LEU A 169 1.27 9.30 -8.50
CA LEU A 169 1.28 7.85 -8.34
C LEU A 169 2.33 7.25 -9.27
N TYR A 170 3.14 6.34 -8.75
CA TYR A 170 4.16 5.62 -9.51
C TYR A 170 3.90 4.13 -9.42
N ASN A 171 3.82 3.46 -10.57
CA ASN A 171 3.72 2.00 -10.63
C ASN A 171 5.11 1.37 -10.52
N LEU A 172 5.20 0.31 -9.71
CA LEU A 172 6.41 -0.42 -9.44
C LEU A 172 6.36 -1.81 -10.07
N TYR A 173 7.39 -2.15 -10.83
CA TYR A 173 7.50 -3.48 -11.43
C TYR A 173 8.93 -4.02 -11.28
N SER A 174 9.03 -5.27 -10.83
CA SER A 174 10.26 -6.06 -10.91
C SER A 174 10.34 -6.70 -12.29
N ARG A 175 11.53 -6.71 -12.89
CA ARG A 175 11.87 -7.73 -13.89
C ARG A 175 12.29 -9.03 -13.22
#